data_AF-A0A645I4C7-F1
#
_entry.id   AF-A0A645I4C7-F1
#
_cell.length_a   1.000
_cell.length_b   1.000
_cell.length_c   1.000
_cell.angle_alpha   90.00
_cell.angle_beta   90.00
_cell.angle_gamma   90.00
#
_symmetry.space_group_name_H-M   'P 1'
#
loop_
_entity.id
_entity.type
_entity.pdbx_description
1 polymer ?
#
loop_
_entity_poly.entity_id
_entity_poly.type
_entity_poly.pdbx_seq_one_letter_code
_entity_poly.pdbx_strand_id
1 'polypeptide(L)'
;MNPELYYWTREKAQSNAEIDFLIQQGNTFLPIEVKSGKTGTLKSLHVFMETKQRSLALRFSTHTPAVETVTSSLPKSEYQYTLVTLPLYLEGQTRRLMKTMQDKG
;
A
#
# COMPACT_ATOMS: atom_id res chain seq x y z
N MET A 1 -6.21 -22.40 -8.54
CA MET A 1 -5.25 -21.66 -7.69
C MET A 1 -6.02 -21.09 -6.52
N ASN A 2 -5.64 -21.42 -5.30
CA ASN A 2 -6.22 -20.77 -4.12
C ASN A 2 -5.65 -19.34 -4.03
N PRO A 3 -6.48 -18.30 -3.79
CA PRO A 3 -5.94 -16.99 -3.50
C PRO A 3 -5.24 -17.05 -2.13
N GLU A 4 -3.91 -17.04 -2.13
CA GLU A 4 -3.13 -16.91 -0.90
C GLU A 4 -3.04 -15.43 -0.52
N LEU A 5 -3.45 -15.15 0.71
CA LEU A 5 -3.47 -13.82 1.30
C LEU A 5 -2.31 -13.70 2.28
N TYR A 6 -1.40 -12.77 2.04
CA TYR A 6 -0.25 -12.53 2.91
C TYR A 6 -0.42 -11.20 3.64
N TYR A 7 0.18 -11.07 4.83
CA TYR A 7 0.27 -9.82 5.57
C TYR A 7 1.71 -9.62 6.07
N TRP A 8 2.07 -8.41 6.49
CA TRP A 8 3.39 -8.12 7.08
C TRP A 8 3.22 -7.42 8.41
N THR A 9 3.98 -7.88 9.40
CA THR A 9 4.09 -7.27 10.72
C THR A 9 5.56 -7.05 11.07
N ARG A 10 5.84 -5.96 11.81
CA ARG A 10 7.11 -5.73 12.48
C ARG A 10 6.89 -5.68 13.97
N GLU A 11 7.45 -6.65 14.68
CA GLU A 11 7.52 -6.65 16.13
C GLU A 11 8.75 -5.86 16.58
N LYS A 12 8.53 -4.70 17.19
CA LYS A 12 9.55 -3.96 17.93
C LYS A 12 8.90 -3.48 19.22
N ALA A 13 9.55 -3.66 20.37
CA ALA A 13 9.03 -3.17 21.64
C ALA A 13 8.55 -1.71 21.49
N GLN A 14 7.26 -1.47 21.73
CA GLN A 14 6.56 -0.18 21.60
C GLN A 14 6.35 0.41 20.19
N SER A 15 6.58 -0.32 19.10
CA SER A 15 6.29 0.18 17.74
C SER A 15 5.95 -0.95 16.75
N ASN A 16 4.70 -1.41 16.82
CA ASN A 16 4.15 -2.38 15.88
C ASN A 16 3.69 -1.66 14.61
N ALA A 17 4.09 -2.17 13.45
CA ALA A 17 3.62 -1.73 12.14
C ALA A 17 3.06 -2.94 11.40
N GLU A 18 1.89 -2.80 10.81
CA GLU A 18 1.15 -3.86 10.14
C GLU A 18 0.54 -3.33 8.84
N ILE A 19 0.59 -4.15 7.78
CA ILE A 19 -0.08 -3.89 6.50
C ILE A 19 -1.23 -4.89 6.37
N ASP A 20 -2.43 -4.40 6.03
CA ASP A 20 -3.65 -5.22 5.95
C ASP A 20 -3.45 -6.39 4.99
N PHE A 21 -2.95 -6.13 3.78
CA PHE A 21 -2.68 -7.18 2.80
C PHE A 21 -1.42 -6.92 1.98
N LEU A 22 -0.79 -8.02 1.56
CA LEU A 22 0.25 -8.07 0.56
C LEU A 22 -0.18 -9.02 -0.55
N ILE A 23 -0.13 -8.52 -1.78
CA ILE A 23 -0.32 -9.37 -2.96
C ILE A 23 0.97 -9.45 -3.77
N GLN A 24 1.22 -10.61 -4.34
CA GLN A 24 2.28 -10.77 -5.34
C GLN A 24 1.80 -10.26 -6.70
N GLN A 25 2.62 -9.41 -7.31
CA GLN A 25 2.46 -8.91 -8.67
C GLN A 25 3.78 -9.07 -9.43
N GLY A 26 3.86 -10.11 -10.25
CA GLY A 26 5.12 -10.53 -10.88
C GLY A 26 6.18 -10.86 -9.85
N ASN A 27 7.35 -10.23 -9.96
CA ASN A 27 8.48 -10.40 -9.04
C ASN A 27 8.47 -9.39 -7.89
N THR A 28 7.37 -8.68 -7.70
CA THR A 28 7.22 -7.63 -6.68
C THR A 28 6.03 -7.90 -5.76
N PHE A 29 6.02 -7.24 -4.61
CA PHE A 29 4.89 -7.24 -3.68
C PHE A 29 4.26 -5.86 -3.69
N LEU A 30 2.92 -5.84 -3.70
CA LEU A 30 2.12 -4.63 -3.59
C LEU A 30 1.49 -4.60 -2.19
N PRO A 31 1.88 -3.64 -1.34
CA PRO A 31 1.19 -3.40 -0.07
C PRO A 31 -0.17 -2.75 -0.30
N ILE A 32 -1.16 -3.25 0.41
CA ILE A 32 -2.55 -2.80 0.34
C ILE A 32 -3.00 -2.38 1.73
N GLU A 33 -3.56 -1.18 1.82
CA GLU A 33 -4.23 -0.65 3.00
C GLU A 33 -5.73 -0.49 2.71
N VAL A 34 -6.62 -0.83 3.64
CA VAL A 34 -8.08 -0.69 3.50
C VAL A 34 -8.61 0.31 4.53
N LYS A 35 -9.34 1.34 4.07
CA LYS A 35 -9.90 2.40 4.92
C LYS A 35 -11.37 2.65 4.60
N SER A 36 -12.28 2.36 5.54
CA SER A 36 -13.72 2.56 5.39
C SER A 36 -14.24 3.94 5.82
N GLY A 37 -13.41 4.81 6.41
CA GLY A 37 -13.80 6.16 6.87
C GLY A 37 -12.62 7.12 7.05
N LYS A 38 -12.86 8.31 7.65
CA LYS A 38 -11.78 9.24 8.02
C LYS A 38 -11.13 8.78 9.32
N THR A 39 -10.07 7.96 9.28
CA THR A 39 -8.95 8.05 10.25
C THR A 39 -7.85 6.99 10.03
N GLY A 40 -6.65 7.35 10.48
CA GLY A 40 -5.42 6.55 10.48
C GLY A 40 -4.35 7.23 9.63
N THR A 41 -3.24 7.65 10.25
CA THR A 41 -2.05 8.01 9.48
C THR A 41 -1.56 6.78 8.73
N LEU A 42 -1.00 6.95 7.54
CA LEU A 42 -0.40 5.86 6.76
C LEU A 42 0.92 5.38 7.39
N LYS A 43 1.07 5.44 8.72
CA LYS A 43 2.33 5.22 9.42
C LYS A 43 2.89 3.82 9.17
N SER A 44 2.08 2.78 9.28
CA SER A 44 2.52 1.41 8.98
C SER A 44 2.94 1.25 7.53
N LEU A 45 2.15 1.82 6.61
CA LEU A 45 2.48 1.86 5.19
C LEU A 45 3.81 2.57 4.95
N HIS A 46 4.03 3.76 5.52
CA HIS A 46 5.30 4.48 5.43
C HIS A 46 6.48 3.63 5.94
N VAL A 47 6.33 2.97 7.10
CA VAL A 47 7.36 2.08 7.64
C VAL A 47 7.66 0.95 6.66
N PHE A 48 6.63 0.34 6.06
CA PHE A 48 6.81 -0.74 5.08
C PHE A 48 7.50 -0.24 3.82
N MET A 49 7.01 0.85 3.24
CA MET A 49 7.52 1.43 1.99
C MET A 49 8.99 1.79 2.12
N GLU A 50 9.39 2.44 3.22
CA GLU A 50 10.80 2.74 3.52
C GLU A 50 11.64 1.49 3.78
N THR A 51 11.16 0.57 4.62
CA THR A 51 11.96 -0.61 5.00
C THR A 51 12.18 -1.54 3.81
N LYS A 52 11.18 -1.67 2.93
CA LYS A 52 11.23 -2.54 1.76
C LYS A 52 11.63 -1.82 0.48
N GLN A 53 11.91 -0.51 0.57
CA GLN A 53 12.28 0.36 -0.55
C GLN A 53 11.33 0.18 -1.74
N ARG A 54 10.03 0.38 -1.49
CA ARG A 54 8.98 0.24 -2.52
C ARG A 54 8.51 1.61 -3.01
N SER A 55 8.25 1.71 -4.30
CA SER A 55 7.80 2.94 -4.97
C SER A 55 6.29 3.00 -5.22
N LEU A 56 5.56 1.90 -5.01
CA LEU A 56 4.12 1.81 -5.31
C LEU A 56 3.35 1.13 -4.17
N ALA A 57 2.26 1.75 -3.74
CA ALA A 57 1.31 1.22 -2.77
C ALA A 57 -0.13 1.35 -3.28
N LEU A 58 -1.01 0.50 -2.77
CA LEU A 58 -2.44 0.53 -3.04
C LEU A 58 -3.23 0.83 -1.76
N ARG A 59 -4.24 1.67 -1.88
CA ARG A 59 -5.24 1.91 -0.84
C ARG A 59 -6.61 1.64 -1.39
N PHE A 60 -7.40 0.82 -0.71
CA PHE A 60 -8.85 0.79 -0.91
C PHE A 60 -9.54 1.75 0.04
N SER A 61 -10.46 2.56 -0.48
CA SER A 61 -11.29 3.41 0.36
C SER A 61 -12.66 3.68 -0.25
N THR A 62 -13.49 4.47 0.44
CA THR A 62 -14.77 4.97 -0.09
C THR A 62 -14.63 6.28 -0.89
N HIS A 63 -13.41 6.80 -1.06
CA HIS A 63 -13.15 8.02 -1.82
C HIS A 63 -13.03 7.76 -3.33
N THR A 64 -13.13 8.83 -4.11
CA THR A 64 -12.88 8.83 -5.56
C THR A 64 -11.48 8.26 -5.88
N PRO A 65 -11.32 7.50 -6.98
CA PRO A 65 -10.01 7.04 -7.40
C PRO A 65 -9.01 8.19 -7.53
N ALA A 66 -7.79 7.98 -7.05
CA ALA A 66 -6.73 8.98 -7.10
C ALA A 66 -5.36 8.30 -7.25
N VAL A 67 -4.41 9.03 -7.85
CA VAL A 67 -3.00 8.65 -7.90
C VAL A 67 -2.21 9.84 -7.39
N GLU A 68 -1.45 9.64 -6.33
CA GLU A 68 -0.77 10.71 -5.61
C GLU A 68 0.67 10.30 -5.30
N THR A 69 1.62 11.24 -5.39
CA THR A 69 2.94 11.06 -4.78
C THR A 69 2.81 11.43 -3.31
N VAL A 70 3.13 10.47 -2.44
CA VAL A 70 3.04 10.63 -0.99
C VAL A 70 4.45 10.68 -0.41
N THR A 71 4.74 11.75 0.34
CA THR A 71 5.93 11.82 1.18
C THR A 71 5.63 11.17 2.53
N SER A 72 6.53 10.30 2.97
CA SER A 72 6.43 9.62 4.25
C SER A 72 6.34 10.62 5.40
N SER A 73 5.35 10.44 6.27
CA SER A 73 5.19 11.25 7.48
C SER A 73 6.07 10.77 8.64
N LEU A 74 7.04 9.88 8.40
CA LEU A 74 7.96 9.40 9.44
C LEU A 74 9.00 10.47 9.81
N PRO A 75 9.50 10.50 11.06
CA PRO A 75 10.46 11.51 11.49
C PRO A 75 11.71 11.55 10.61
N LYS A 76 12.04 12.72 10.06
CA LYS A 76 13.20 12.95 9.18
C LYS A 76 13.22 12.08 7.92
N SER A 77 12.05 11.62 7.46
CA SER A 77 11.96 10.90 6.20
C SER A 77 11.66 11.85 5.05
N GLU A 78 12.39 11.67 3.95
CA GLU A 78 12.10 12.27 2.65
C GLU A 78 11.61 11.22 1.64
N TYR A 79 11.31 10.01 2.13
CA TYR A 79 10.93 8.89 1.26
C TYR A 79 9.59 9.17 0.58
N GLN A 80 9.56 9.03 -0.74
CA GLN A 80 8.37 9.26 -1.56
C GLN A 80 7.99 7.99 -2.31
N TYR A 81 6.69 7.78 -2.46
CA TYR A 81 6.14 6.69 -3.26
C TYR A 81 4.79 7.09 -3.87
N THR A 82 4.40 6.41 -4.93
CA THR A 82 3.08 6.55 -5.54
C THR A 82 2.05 5.76 -4.73
N LEU A 83 1.01 6.43 -4.26
CA LEU A 83 -0.17 5.82 -3.68
C LEU A 83 -1.31 5.85 -4.69
N VAL A 84 -1.74 4.66 -5.11
CA VAL A 84 -2.97 4.50 -5.89
C VAL A 84 -4.11 4.26 -4.91
N THR A 85 -5.17 5.07 -5.00
CA THR A 85 -6.41 4.88 -4.25
C THR A 85 -7.48 4.37 -5.17
N LEU A 86 -8.08 3.23 -4.83
CA LEU A 86 -9.21 2.65 -5.54
C LEU A 86 -10.44 2.55 -4.62
N PRO A 87 -11.65 2.74 -5.15
CA PRO A 87 -12.87 2.34 -4.47
C PRO A 87 -12.92 0.84 -4.18
N LEU A 88 -13.55 0.45 -3.08
CA LEU A 88 -13.69 -0.95 -2.66
C LEU A 88 -14.28 -1.86 -3.77
N TYR A 89 -15.27 -1.35 -4.53
CA TYR A 89 -15.89 -2.10 -5.62
C TYR A 89 -14.95 -2.39 -6.81
N LEU A 90 -13.73 -1.84 -6.83
CA LEU A 90 -12.71 -2.13 -7.83
C LEU A 90 -11.67 -3.15 -7.37
N GLU A 91 -11.80 -3.77 -6.19
CA GLU A 91 -10.79 -4.74 -5.72
C GLU A 91 -10.58 -5.90 -6.71
N GLY A 92 -11.65 -6.38 -7.36
CA GLY A 92 -11.55 -7.45 -8.37
C GLY A 92 -10.77 -7.05 -9.61
N GLN A 93 -10.53 -5.75 -9.81
CA GLN A 93 -9.76 -5.19 -10.93
C GLN A 93 -8.31 -4.87 -10.57
N THR A 94 -7.87 -5.13 -9.33
CA THR A 94 -6.52 -4.79 -8.83
C THR A 94 -5.42 -5.21 -9.78
N ARG A 95 -5.36 -6.49 -10.15
CA ARG A 95 -4.30 -7.03 -11.01
C ARG A 95 -4.24 -6.33 -12.38
N ARG A 96 -5.39 -6.00 -12.95
CA ARG A 96 -5.48 -5.32 -14.25
C ARG A 96 -5.04 -3.86 -14.14
N LEU A 97 -5.53 -3.14 -13.13
CA LEU A 97 -5.28 -1.70 -12.96
C LEU A 97 -3.84 -1.42 -12.51
N MET A 98 -3.31 -2.24 -11.62
CA MET A 98 -1.97 -2.04 -11.06
C MET A 98 -0.86 -2.52 -12.00
N LYS A 99 -1.15 -3.38 -12.98
CA LYS A 99 -0.17 -3.76 -14.02
C LYS A 99 0.30 -2.54 -14.81
N THR A 100 -0.65 -1.73 -15.27
CA THR A 100 -0.38 -0.49 -16.03
C THR A 100 0.45 0.54 -15.27
N MET A 101 0.42 0.52 -13.94
CA MET A 101 1.16 1.47 -13.11
C MET A 101 2.62 1.06 -12.89
N GLN A 102 2.93 -0.24 -12.98
CA GLN A 102 4.30 -0.75 -12.88
C GLN A 102 5.06 -0.57 -14.19
N ASP A 103 4.38 -0.67 -15.33
CA ASP A 103 4.99 -0.53 -16.67
C ASP A 103 5.34 0.94 -17.02
N LYS A 104 4.96 1.91 -16.17
CA LYS A 104 5.22 3.34 -16.34
C LYS A 104 6.38 3.88 -15.48
N GLY A 105 7.03 3.01 -14.69
CA GLY A 105 8.19 3.34 -13.86
C GLY A 105 9.51 3.11 -14.55
#